data_AF-J9G1L0-F1
#
_entry.id   AF-J9G1L0-F1
#
_cell.length_a   1.000
_cell.length_b   1.000
_cell.length_c   1.000
_cell.angle_alpha   90.00
_cell.angle_beta   90.00
_cell.angle_gamma   90.00
#
_symmetry.space_group_name_H-M   'P 1'
#
loop_
_entity.id
_entity.type
_entity.pdbx_description
1 polymer ?
#
loop_
_entity_poly.entity_id
_entity_poly.type
_entity_poly.pdbx_seq_one_letter_code
_entity_poly.pdbx_strand_id
1 'polypeptide(L)'
;QDDGFMQGEIGKRDSTGTIYLKHGRYTTCDDPHPDFYIALSRAKVRPGKDVVFGPAYLVVADVPLPIAIPYGFFPFSKKYSSGFIMPSYGEENDRGFYLRDGGYYFAISDKWDLKLLGEIYTEGSWGLSAASNYRKRYRHNGSFYFSYQNTKTGDKGMPDYTKQESFKIQWNHRQDPKASPFSQLSASVNFATSSYERNNLNSMYNPQTLTQSTRTSSVSYSTSFSSIGMSLSTT
;
A
#
# COMPACT_ATOMS: atom_id res chain seq x y z
N GLN A 1 -2.90 1.06 17.92
CA GLN A 1 -1.60 1.58 18.43
C GLN A 1 -0.94 0.31 18.89
N ASP A 2 -0.29 -0.40 17.97
CA ASP A 2 0.14 -1.77 18.25
C ASP A 2 1.53 -1.71 18.87
N ASP A 3 1.53 -1.77 20.21
CA ASP A 3 2.75 -1.81 21.00
C ASP A 3 3.42 -3.17 20.78
N GLY A 4 4.55 -3.17 20.09
CA GLY A 4 5.42 -4.34 20.01
C GLY A 4 6.11 -4.57 21.35
N PHE A 5 6.00 -5.78 21.89
CA PHE A 5 6.61 -6.19 23.15
C PHE A 5 8.00 -6.77 22.90
N MET A 6 8.99 -6.26 23.64
CA MET A 6 10.38 -6.73 23.66
C MET A 6 10.70 -7.28 25.04
N GLN A 7 10.95 -8.58 25.11
CA GLN A 7 11.48 -9.23 26.31
C GLN A 7 12.92 -9.68 26.03
N GLY A 8 13.76 -9.77 27.05
CA GLY A 8 15.10 -10.33 26.89
C GLY A 8 15.63 -10.89 28.19
N GLU A 9 16.47 -11.91 28.07
CA GLU A 9 17.07 -12.57 29.24
C GLU A 9 18.02 -11.63 29.98
N ILE A 10 18.82 -10.85 29.23
CA ILE A 10 19.80 -9.92 29.80
C ILE A 10 19.65 -8.57 29.12
N GLY A 11 19.35 -7.54 29.91
CA GLY A 11 19.25 -6.16 29.49
C GLY A 11 20.30 -5.27 30.14
N LYS A 12 20.96 -4.42 29.36
CA LYS A 12 21.84 -3.35 29.84
C LYS A 12 21.37 -2.01 29.28
N ARG A 13 21.19 -1.01 30.15
CA ARG A 13 20.91 0.37 29.76
C ARG A 13 22.16 1.22 29.92
N ASP A 14 22.50 1.99 28.90
CA ASP A 14 23.60 2.94 28.90
C ASP A 14 23.16 4.33 29.38
N SER A 15 24.11 5.20 29.75
CA SER A 15 23.88 6.58 30.21
C SER A 15 23.14 7.44 29.17
N THR A 16 23.29 7.10 27.88
CA THR A 16 22.59 7.71 26.75
C THR A 16 21.12 7.28 26.62
N GLY A 17 20.65 6.37 27.48
CA GLY A 17 19.30 5.79 27.40
C GLY A 17 19.17 4.66 26.37
N THR A 18 20.25 4.29 25.67
CA THR A 18 20.29 3.13 24.77
C THR A 18 20.19 1.83 25.56
N ILE A 19 19.34 0.90 25.12
CA ILE A 19 19.15 -0.40 25.75
C ILE A 19 19.77 -1.47 24.85
N TYR A 20 20.57 -2.36 25.44
CA TYR A 20 21.18 -3.52 24.82
C TYR A 20 20.54 -4.77 25.40
N LEU A 21 20.05 -5.67 24.56
CA LEU A 21 19.42 -6.92 24.93
C LEU A 21 20.22 -8.09 24.35
N LYS A 22 20.38 -9.15 25.13
CA LYS A 22 20.91 -10.44 24.69
C LYS A 22 19.83 -11.50 24.88
N HIS A 23 19.66 -12.36 23.86
CA HIS A 23 18.57 -13.34 23.78
C HIS A 23 17.21 -12.69 24.02
N GLY A 24 16.83 -11.81 23.09
CA GLY A 24 15.56 -11.12 23.09
C GLY A 24 14.46 -11.91 22.38
N ARG A 25 13.20 -11.64 22.73
CA ARG A 25 12.02 -12.05 22.00
C ARG A 25 11.23 -10.80 21.64
N TYR A 26 10.90 -10.64 20.36
CA TYR A 26 10.03 -9.59 19.87
C TYR A 26 8.70 -10.20 19.40
N THR A 27 7.58 -9.70 19.92
CA THR A 27 6.25 -10.12 19.49
C THR A 27 5.30 -8.91 19.49
N THR A 28 4.21 -8.98 18.73
CA THR A 28 3.10 -8.02 18.79
C THR A 28 1.89 -8.59 19.53
N CYS A 29 2.00 -9.81 20.06
CA CYS A 29 1.00 -10.46 20.89
C CYS A 29 1.31 -10.18 22.37
N ASP A 30 0.29 -9.87 23.17
CA ASP A 30 0.42 -9.61 24.63
C ASP A 30 0.25 -10.88 25.47
N ASP A 31 0.01 -12.04 24.83
CA ASP A 31 -0.23 -13.29 25.56
C ASP A 31 1.07 -13.88 26.16
N PRO A 32 0.99 -14.58 27.32
CA PRO A 32 2.14 -15.22 27.95
C PRO A 32 2.84 -16.25 27.04
N HIS A 33 2.07 -16.85 26.13
CA HIS A 33 2.52 -17.73 25.06
C HIS A 33 2.16 -17.09 23.72
N PRO A 34 3.04 -16.27 23.14
CA PRO A 34 2.74 -15.60 21.89
C PRO A 34 2.72 -16.61 20.74
N ASP A 35 1.69 -16.55 19.88
CA ASP A 35 1.57 -17.40 18.69
C ASP A 35 2.78 -17.30 17.77
N PHE A 36 3.43 -16.14 17.74
CA PHE A 36 4.70 -15.95 17.07
C PHE A 36 5.60 -14.98 17.83
N TYR A 37 6.91 -15.23 17.75
CA TYR A 37 7.92 -14.30 18.22
C TYR A 37 9.18 -14.39 17.36
N ILE A 38 9.87 -13.28 17.21
CA ILE A 38 11.20 -13.24 16.61
C ILE A 38 12.21 -13.38 17.73
N ALA A 39 12.94 -14.49 17.74
CA ALA A 39 14.04 -14.71 18.67
C ALA A 39 15.28 -13.99 18.17
N LEU A 40 15.84 -13.10 18.99
CA LEU A 40 16.94 -12.21 18.66
C LEU A 40 18.18 -12.61 19.47
N SER A 41 19.30 -12.89 18.81
CA SER A 41 20.55 -13.17 19.54
C SER A 41 21.02 -11.93 20.32
N ARG A 42 20.94 -10.76 19.68
CA ARG A 42 21.33 -9.45 20.25
C ARG A 42 20.46 -8.36 19.66
N ALA A 43 20.04 -7.41 20.48
CA ALA A 43 19.36 -6.20 20.03
C ALA A 43 19.93 -4.95 20.70
N LYS A 44 19.91 -3.84 19.97
CA LYS A 44 20.24 -2.50 20.42
C LYS A 44 19.05 -1.60 20.13
N VAL A 45 18.38 -1.16 21.17
CA VAL A 45 17.20 -0.30 21.13
C VAL A 45 17.66 1.11 21.47
N ARG A 46 17.51 2.05 20.54
CA ARG A 46 17.64 3.49 20.77
C ARG A 46 16.24 4.09 20.84
N PRO A 47 15.69 4.35 22.04
CA PRO A 47 14.34 4.87 22.19
C PRO A 47 14.10 6.12 21.33
N GLY A 48 13.00 6.14 20.57
CA GLY A 48 12.64 7.26 19.68
C GLY A 48 13.43 7.37 18.39
N LYS A 49 14.41 6.48 18.13
CA LYS A 49 15.22 6.47 16.90
C LYS A 49 15.05 5.18 16.10
N ASP A 50 15.57 4.07 16.61
CA ASP A 50 15.56 2.77 15.92
C ASP A 50 15.93 1.59 16.84
N VAL A 51 15.62 0.39 16.36
CA VAL A 51 16.10 -0.90 16.88
C VAL A 51 16.98 -1.54 15.83
N VAL A 52 18.14 -1.99 16.25
CA VAL A 52 19.05 -2.82 15.46
C VAL A 52 19.12 -4.18 16.11
N PHE A 53 18.90 -5.27 15.37
CA PHE A 53 19.06 -6.62 15.89
C PHE A 53 19.91 -7.49 14.96
N GLY A 54 20.66 -8.39 15.58
CA GLY A 54 21.51 -9.38 14.93
C GLY A 54 21.02 -10.80 15.24
N PRO A 55 21.63 -11.81 14.61
CA PRO A 55 20.99 -13.01 14.08
C PRO A 55 19.68 -13.39 14.76
N ALA A 56 18.61 -13.36 13.98
CA ALA A 56 17.27 -13.60 14.42
C ALA A 56 16.60 -14.73 13.66
N TYR A 57 15.67 -15.43 14.30
CA TYR A 57 14.86 -16.46 13.67
C TYR A 57 13.41 -16.29 14.09
N LEU A 58 12.50 -16.55 13.15
CA LEU A 58 11.06 -16.52 13.41
C LEU A 58 10.67 -17.83 14.10
N VAL A 59 9.98 -17.72 15.23
CA VAL A 59 9.39 -18.84 15.94
C VAL A 59 7.88 -18.68 15.86
N VAL A 60 7.18 -19.73 15.43
CA VAL A 60 5.72 -19.79 15.37
C VAL A 60 5.27 -21.01 16.17
N ALA A 61 4.37 -20.83 17.13
CA ALA A 61 3.92 -21.88 18.04
C ALA A 61 5.09 -22.68 18.66
N ASP A 62 6.12 -21.97 19.14
CA ASP A 62 7.37 -22.53 19.70
C ASP A 62 8.22 -23.38 18.72
N VAL A 63 7.86 -23.44 17.44
CA VAL A 63 8.65 -24.11 16.40
C VAL A 63 9.53 -23.08 15.66
N PRO A 64 10.87 -23.20 15.74
CA PRO A 64 11.76 -22.31 15.00
C PRO A 64 11.67 -22.62 13.51
N LEU A 65 11.23 -21.64 12.72
CA LEU A 65 11.24 -21.73 11.27
C LEU A 65 12.66 -21.52 10.75
N PRO A 66 13.07 -22.18 9.66
CA PRO A 66 14.41 -22.07 9.07
C PRO A 66 14.66 -20.73 8.35
N ILE A 67 13.94 -19.67 8.74
CA ILE A 67 14.10 -18.31 8.22
C ILE A 67 15.03 -17.56 9.18
N ALA A 68 16.32 -17.54 8.83
CA ALA A 68 17.32 -16.77 9.55
C ALA A 68 17.42 -15.35 8.96
N ILE A 69 17.19 -14.35 9.80
CA ILE A 69 17.41 -12.94 9.49
C ILE A 69 18.81 -12.59 10.02
N PRO A 70 19.82 -12.41 9.16
CA PRO A 70 21.20 -12.16 9.61
C PRO A 70 21.31 -10.83 10.37
N TYR A 71 20.49 -9.86 9.98
CA TYR A 71 20.43 -8.53 10.56
C TYR A 71 19.09 -7.89 10.22
N GLY A 72 18.52 -7.14 11.16
CA GLY A 72 17.34 -6.33 10.89
C GLY A 72 17.37 -4.99 11.59
N PHE A 73 16.62 -4.06 11.00
CA PHE A 73 16.58 -2.66 11.39
C PHE A 73 15.12 -2.19 11.41
N PHE A 74 14.63 -1.79 12.59
CA PHE A 74 13.29 -1.23 12.76
C PHE A 74 13.39 0.24 13.18
N PRO A 75 13.08 1.21 12.32
CA PRO A 75 13.06 2.62 12.72
C PRO A 75 11.82 2.93 13.57
N PHE A 76 12.00 3.61 14.71
CA PHE A 76 10.89 4.14 15.52
C PHE A 76 10.38 5.51 15.02
N SER A 77 10.99 6.03 13.96
CA SER A 77 10.66 7.35 13.43
C SER A 77 9.28 7.32 12.76
N LYS A 78 8.38 8.21 13.19
CA LYS A 78 7.08 8.49 12.54
C LYS A 78 7.20 9.15 11.16
N LYS A 79 8.42 9.29 10.60
CA LYS A 79 8.58 9.87 9.27
C LYS A 79 8.13 8.87 8.21
N TYR A 80 7.37 9.37 7.25
CA TYR A 80 6.99 8.69 6.00
C TYR A 80 8.18 7.89 5.47
N SER A 81 8.12 6.56 5.56
CA SER A 81 9.22 5.68 5.21
C SER A 81 8.78 4.68 4.17
N SER A 82 9.67 4.42 3.20
CA SER A 82 9.45 3.41 2.20
C SER A 82 9.53 2.01 2.82
N GLY A 83 8.71 1.09 2.34
CA GLY A 83 8.67 -0.26 2.93
C GLY A 83 7.96 -1.27 2.05
N PHE A 84 8.22 -2.54 2.32
CA PHE A 84 7.50 -3.64 1.69
C PHE A 84 6.08 -3.72 2.25
N ILE A 85 5.12 -3.92 1.35
CA ILE A 85 3.71 -4.18 1.68
C ILE A 85 3.53 -5.69 1.57
N MET A 86 3.15 -6.32 2.67
CA MET A 86 2.95 -7.77 2.73
C MET A 86 1.72 -8.15 1.89
N PRO A 87 1.83 -9.11 0.96
CA PRO A 87 0.67 -9.59 0.26
C PRO A 87 -0.31 -10.30 1.19
N SER A 88 -1.59 -10.22 0.84
CA SER A 88 -2.66 -11.03 1.42
C SER A 88 -2.83 -12.30 0.60
N TYR A 89 -2.90 -13.45 1.27
CA TYR A 89 -3.16 -14.74 0.63
C TYR A 89 -4.63 -15.15 0.77
N GLY A 90 -5.11 -16.03 -0.11
CA GLY A 90 -6.44 -16.61 -0.03
C GLY A 90 -6.77 -17.44 -1.28
N GLU A 91 -8.05 -17.75 -1.47
CA GLU A 91 -8.54 -18.59 -2.56
C GLU A 91 -9.79 -17.96 -3.19
N GLU A 92 -9.89 -18.08 -4.52
CA GLU A 92 -11.03 -17.64 -5.33
C GLU A 92 -11.47 -18.79 -6.24
N ASN A 93 -12.77 -19.08 -6.33
CA ASN A 93 -13.29 -20.21 -7.12
C ASN A 93 -12.91 -20.14 -8.60
N ASP A 94 -12.82 -18.93 -9.17
CA ASP A 94 -12.62 -18.73 -10.61
C ASP A 94 -11.15 -18.56 -11.02
N ARG A 95 -10.25 -18.28 -10.06
CA ARG A 95 -8.83 -17.95 -10.31
C ARG A 95 -7.85 -18.68 -9.40
N GLY A 96 -8.36 -19.53 -8.51
CA GLY A 96 -7.59 -20.34 -7.58
C GLY A 96 -6.99 -19.53 -6.43
N PHE A 97 -5.87 -20.02 -5.88
CA PHE A 97 -5.16 -19.35 -4.81
C PHE A 97 -4.53 -18.05 -5.30
N TYR A 98 -4.55 -17.01 -4.47
CA TYR A 98 -3.97 -15.72 -4.79
C TYR A 98 -3.00 -15.22 -3.72
N LEU A 99 -2.03 -14.42 -4.17
CA LEU A 99 -1.21 -13.52 -3.36
C LEU A 99 -1.44 -12.12 -3.93
N ARG A 100 -2.25 -11.32 -3.23
CA ARG A 100 -2.68 -9.98 -3.68
C ARG A 100 -2.07 -8.88 -2.83
N ASP A 101 -2.12 -7.65 -3.33
CA ASP A 101 -1.73 -6.44 -2.59
C ASP A 101 -0.30 -6.48 -2.02
N GLY A 102 0.57 -7.29 -2.61
CA GLY A 102 1.99 -7.35 -2.24
C GLY A 102 2.77 -6.33 -3.04
N GLY A 103 3.72 -5.63 -2.42
CA GLY A 103 4.53 -4.71 -3.21
C GLY A 103 5.40 -3.79 -2.38
N TYR A 104 5.61 -2.58 -2.88
CA TYR A 104 6.50 -1.62 -2.25
C TYR A 104 5.87 -0.24 -2.20
N TYR A 105 5.92 0.34 -1.01
CA TYR A 105 5.58 1.72 -0.76
C TYR A 105 6.83 2.58 -0.88
N PHE A 106 6.80 3.54 -1.78
CA PHE A 106 7.82 4.56 -1.94
C PHE A 106 7.35 5.86 -1.28
N ALA A 107 7.93 6.17 -0.13
CA ALA A 107 7.83 7.49 0.49
C ALA A 107 8.85 8.43 -0.19
N ILE A 108 8.49 8.97 -1.36
CA ILE A 108 9.39 9.85 -2.13
C ILE A 108 9.63 11.17 -1.39
N SER A 109 8.57 11.75 -0.80
CA SER A 109 8.65 12.98 -0.01
C SER A 109 7.43 13.10 0.92
N ASP A 110 7.46 14.04 1.87
CA ASP A 110 6.31 14.40 2.73
C ASP A 110 5.07 14.90 1.96
N LYS A 111 5.23 15.13 0.64
CA LYS A 111 4.20 15.67 -0.25
C LYS A 111 3.77 14.69 -1.33
N TRP A 112 4.53 13.62 -1.58
CA TRP A 112 4.37 12.73 -2.71
C TRP A 112 4.70 11.30 -2.28
N ASP A 113 3.75 10.40 -2.46
CA ASP A 113 3.97 8.96 -2.30
C ASP A 113 3.59 8.17 -3.54
N LEU A 114 4.13 6.95 -3.61
CA LEU A 114 3.82 5.99 -4.65
C LEU A 114 3.73 4.60 -4.02
N LYS A 115 2.59 3.94 -4.18
CA LYS A 115 2.39 2.52 -3.85
C LYS A 115 2.40 1.74 -5.15
N LEU A 116 3.30 0.79 -5.28
CA LEU A 116 3.26 -0.21 -6.35
C LEU A 116 2.85 -1.53 -5.73
N LEU A 117 1.74 -2.09 -6.19
CA LEU A 117 1.16 -3.34 -5.71
C LEU A 117 1.04 -4.30 -6.88
N GLY A 118 1.40 -5.55 -6.64
CA GLY A 118 1.22 -6.67 -7.55
C GLY A 118 0.29 -7.70 -6.93
N GLU A 119 -0.39 -8.42 -7.80
CA GLU A 119 -1.21 -9.57 -7.44
C GLU A 119 -0.96 -10.70 -8.45
N ILE A 120 -0.94 -11.93 -7.94
CA ILE A 120 -0.75 -13.14 -8.73
C ILE A 120 -1.70 -14.22 -8.23
N TYR A 121 -2.19 -15.01 -9.17
CA TYR A 121 -3.18 -16.07 -8.95
C TYR A 121 -2.66 -17.38 -9.57
N THR A 122 -2.99 -18.53 -8.99
CA THR A 122 -2.50 -19.84 -9.44
C THR A 122 -2.99 -20.21 -10.83
N GLU A 123 -4.21 -19.81 -11.20
CA GLU A 123 -4.78 -20.02 -12.54
C GLU A 123 -4.19 -19.06 -13.60
N GLY A 124 -3.06 -18.41 -13.29
CA GLY A 124 -2.29 -17.59 -14.21
C GLY A 124 -2.88 -16.20 -14.48
N SER A 125 -3.86 -15.77 -13.67
CA SER A 125 -4.27 -14.37 -13.56
C SER A 125 -3.22 -13.57 -12.80
N TRP A 126 -3.08 -12.30 -13.14
CA TRP A 126 -2.17 -11.38 -12.45
C TRP A 126 -2.61 -9.94 -12.64
N GLY A 127 -2.12 -9.05 -11.78
CA GLY A 127 -2.45 -7.64 -11.83
C GLY A 127 -1.34 -6.77 -11.24
N LEU A 128 -1.36 -5.51 -11.64
CA LEU A 128 -0.44 -4.48 -11.19
C LEU A 128 -1.25 -3.20 -10.94
N SER A 129 -1.07 -2.62 -9.75
CA SER A 129 -1.68 -1.36 -9.35
C SER A 129 -0.61 -0.36 -8.94
N ALA A 130 -0.77 0.88 -9.38
CA ALA A 130 0.04 2.01 -8.98
C ALA A 130 -0.87 3.10 -8.40
N ALA A 131 -0.65 3.46 -7.14
CA ALA A 131 -1.39 4.51 -6.46
C ALA A 131 -0.43 5.60 -6.00
N SER A 132 -0.66 6.85 -6.37
CA SER A 132 0.16 7.97 -5.94
C SER A 132 -0.70 9.09 -5.39
N ASN A 133 -0.35 9.57 -4.21
CA ASN A 133 -0.96 10.76 -3.63
C ASN A 133 0.04 11.90 -3.65
N TYR A 134 -0.44 13.07 -4.05
CA TYR A 134 0.36 14.28 -4.02
C TYR A 134 -0.41 15.42 -3.38
N ARG A 135 0.21 16.03 -2.37
CA ARG A 135 -0.37 17.14 -1.62
C ARG A 135 0.69 18.17 -1.31
N LYS A 136 0.51 19.36 -1.84
CA LYS A 136 1.31 20.54 -1.51
C LYS A 136 0.41 21.62 -0.96
N ARG A 137 0.56 21.92 0.33
CA ARG A 137 -0.20 22.96 1.05
C ARG A 137 -0.13 24.28 0.26
N TYR A 138 -1.29 24.92 0.09
CA TYR A 138 -1.44 26.17 -0.66
C TYR A 138 -1.09 26.10 -2.15
N ARG A 139 -1.01 24.89 -2.74
CA ARG A 139 -0.77 24.73 -4.18
C ARG A 139 -1.76 23.78 -4.84
N HIS A 140 -1.70 22.49 -4.50
CA HIS A 140 -2.54 21.48 -5.12
C HIS A 140 -2.64 20.23 -4.25
N ASN A 141 -3.73 19.49 -4.43
CA ASN A 141 -3.97 18.20 -3.81
C ASN A 141 -4.59 17.27 -4.84
N GLY A 142 -4.14 16.02 -4.89
CA GLY A 142 -4.72 15.04 -5.78
C GLY A 142 -4.20 13.63 -5.55
N SER A 143 -4.86 12.70 -6.22
CA SER A 143 -4.55 11.28 -6.20
C SER A 143 -4.60 10.74 -7.63
N PHE A 144 -3.65 9.88 -7.95
CA PHE A 144 -3.60 9.15 -9.20
C PHE A 144 -3.62 7.66 -8.88
N TYR A 145 -4.49 6.91 -9.53
CA TYR A 145 -4.59 5.46 -9.39
C TYR A 145 -4.65 4.85 -10.78
N PHE A 146 -3.76 3.90 -11.03
CA PHE A 146 -3.74 3.08 -12.21
C PHE A 146 -3.78 1.62 -11.78
N SER A 147 -4.57 0.83 -12.46
CA SER A 147 -4.58 -0.61 -12.27
C SER A 147 -4.73 -1.31 -13.60
N TYR A 148 -3.97 -2.38 -13.78
CA TYR A 148 -4.01 -3.28 -14.91
C TYR A 148 -4.14 -4.69 -14.39
N GLN A 149 -5.08 -5.44 -14.94
CA GLN A 149 -5.42 -6.80 -14.53
C GLN A 149 -5.55 -7.67 -15.79
N ASN A 150 -4.86 -8.80 -15.79
CA ASN A 150 -5.01 -9.86 -16.77
C ASN A 150 -5.71 -11.03 -16.09
N THR A 151 -7.00 -11.16 -16.38
CA THR A 151 -7.86 -12.20 -15.81
C THR A 151 -7.93 -13.36 -16.80
N LYS A 152 -7.57 -14.55 -16.34
CA LYS A 152 -7.81 -15.82 -17.01
C LYS A 152 -8.74 -16.65 -16.14
N THR A 153 -9.77 -17.18 -16.76
CA THR A 153 -10.76 -18.05 -16.11
C THR A 153 -10.91 -19.30 -16.97
N GLY A 154 -10.90 -20.47 -16.33
CA GLY A 154 -10.92 -21.77 -16.98
C GLY A 154 -9.54 -22.28 -17.44
N ASP A 155 -9.48 -23.56 -17.78
CA ASP A 155 -8.25 -24.24 -18.16
C ASP A 155 -7.88 -24.00 -19.62
N LYS A 156 -6.59 -23.78 -19.88
CA LYS A 156 -6.07 -23.53 -21.23
C LYS A 156 -6.32 -24.76 -22.13
N GLY A 157 -7.34 -24.67 -22.98
CA GLY A 157 -7.73 -25.74 -23.91
C GLY A 157 -9.16 -26.24 -23.72
N MET A 158 -9.85 -25.82 -22.66
CA MET A 158 -11.27 -26.07 -22.47
C MET A 158 -12.13 -24.96 -23.12
N PRO A 159 -13.37 -25.25 -23.54
CA PRO A 159 -14.24 -24.29 -24.23
C PRO A 159 -14.70 -23.10 -23.36
N ASP A 160 -14.53 -23.19 -22.04
CA ASP A 160 -14.80 -22.15 -21.04
C ASP A 160 -13.59 -21.23 -20.76
N TYR A 161 -12.44 -21.47 -21.41
CA TYR A 161 -11.28 -20.59 -21.28
C TYR A 161 -11.57 -19.18 -21.78
N THR A 162 -11.48 -18.21 -20.87
CA THR A 162 -11.59 -16.79 -21.21
C THR A 162 -10.38 -16.03 -20.69
N LYS A 163 -9.85 -15.14 -21.53
CA LYS A 163 -8.79 -14.19 -21.18
C LYS A 163 -9.32 -12.78 -21.36
N GLN A 164 -9.26 -11.97 -20.31
CA GLN A 164 -9.71 -10.60 -20.32
C GLN A 164 -8.63 -9.69 -19.75
N GLU A 165 -8.27 -8.68 -20.54
CA GLU A 165 -7.34 -7.64 -20.13
C GLU A 165 -8.13 -6.40 -19.75
N SER A 166 -7.95 -5.96 -18.52
CA SER A 166 -8.74 -4.89 -17.93
C SER A 166 -7.82 -3.85 -17.33
N PHE A 167 -8.12 -2.57 -17.56
CA PHE A 167 -7.41 -1.48 -16.91
C PHE A 167 -8.37 -0.44 -16.34
N LYS A 168 -7.88 0.32 -15.35
CA LYS A 168 -8.55 1.42 -14.67
C LYS A 168 -7.58 2.56 -14.42
N ILE A 169 -8.03 3.77 -14.70
CA ILE A 169 -7.34 5.02 -14.44
C ILE A 169 -8.29 5.92 -13.65
N GLN A 170 -7.87 6.35 -12.48
CA GLN A 170 -8.55 7.37 -11.70
C GLN A 170 -7.58 8.50 -11.39
N TRP A 171 -7.97 9.72 -11.72
CA TRP A 171 -7.17 10.89 -11.44
C TRP A 171 -8.06 12.00 -10.92
N ASN A 172 -7.80 12.35 -9.66
CA ASN A 172 -8.44 13.47 -9.00
C ASN A 172 -7.39 14.55 -8.77
N HIS A 173 -7.65 15.76 -9.24
CA HIS A 173 -6.81 16.92 -9.04
C HIS A 173 -7.66 18.09 -8.58
N ARG A 174 -7.21 18.78 -7.54
CA ARG A 174 -7.79 20.03 -7.09
C ARG A 174 -6.70 21.03 -6.77
N GLN A 175 -6.70 22.14 -7.50
CA GLN A 175 -5.84 23.28 -7.20
C GLN A 175 -6.40 24.07 -6.02
N ASP A 176 -5.53 24.52 -5.12
CA ASP A 176 -5.94 25.38 -3.99
C ASP A 176 -6.21 26.80 -4.52
N PRO A 177 -7.37 27.42 -4.25
CA PRO A 177 -7.64 28.80 -4.65
C PRO A 177 -6.62 29.82 -4.12
N LYS A 178 -5.91 29.49 -3.02
CA LYS A 178 -4.82 30.32 -2.48
C LYS A 178 -3.55 30.27 -3.32
N ALA A 179 -3.41 29.28 -4.20
CA ALA A 179 -2.25 29.10 -5.07
C ALA A 179 -2.27 30.04 -6.28
N SER A 180 -3.48 30.24 -6.82
CA SER A 180 -3.74 31.14 -7.93
C SER A 180 -5.20 31.59 -7.84
N PRO A 181 -5.46 32.85 -7.46
CA PRO A 181 -6.83 33.41 -7.42
C PRO A 181 -7.48 33.46 -8.80
N PHE A 182 -6.65 33.42 -9.85
CA PHE A 182 -7.03 33.71 -11.23
C PHE A 182 -7.00 32.49 -12.15
N SER A 183 -6.59 31.31 -11.66
CA SER A 183 -6.52 30.10 -12.48
C SER A 183 -6.71 28.88 -11.58
N GLN A 184 -7.76 28.10 -11.86
CA GLN A 184 -8.14 26.92 -11.10
C GLN A 184 -8.29 25.72 -12.06
N LEU A 185 -7.49 24.69 -11.82
CA LEU A 185 -7.63 23.38 -12.44
C LEU A 185 -8.33 22.42 -11.48
N SER A 186 -9.39 21.77 -11.97
CA SER A 186 -10.07 20.67 -11.28
C SER A 186 -10.22 19.50 -12.26
N ALA A 187 -9.70 18.34 -11.90
CA ALA A 187 -9.84 17.14 -12.72
C ALA A 187 -10.46 16.01 -11.89
N SER A 188 -11.41 15.30 -12.49
CA SER A 188 -12.04 14.11 -11.95
C SER A 188 -12.20 13.11 -13.10
N VAL A 189 -11.12 12.40 -13.39
CA VAL A 189 -11.09 11.36 -14.41
C VAL A 189 -11.34 10.02 -13.74
N ASN A 190 -12.36 9.29 -14.20
CA ASN A 190 -12.66 7.94 -13.75
C ASN A 190 -12.94 7.08 -14.97
N PHE A 191 -11.88 6.48 -15.49
CA PHE A 191 -11.94 5.60 -16.65
C PHE A 191 -11.63 4.16 -16.21
N ALA A 192 -12.45 3.22 -16.64
CA ALA A 192 -12.18 1.80 -16.47
C ALA A 192 -12.60 1.08 -17.75
N THR A 193 -12.12 -0.13 -17.97
CA THR A 193 -12.66 -1.05 -18.98
C THR A 193 -13.96 -1.68 -18.44
N SER A 194 -14.92 -2.00 -19.30
CA SER A 194 -16.19 -2.65 -18.89
C SER A 194 -15.98 -3.96 -18.14
N SER A 195 -14.88 -4.67 -18.43
CA SER A 195 -14.45 -5.90 -17.77
C SER A 195 -13.78 -5.68 -16.41
N TYR A 196 -13.17 -4.51 -16.15
CA TYR A 196 -12.43 -4.26 -14.90
C TYR A 196 -13.31 -4.40 -13.66
N GLU A 197 -14.46 -3.72 -13.61
CA GLU A 197 -15.32 -3.75 -12.42
C GLU A 197 -16.00 -5.10 -12.22
N ARG A 198 -16.22 -5.89 -13.30
CA ARG A 198 -16.74 -7.26 -13.21
C ARG A 198 -15.70 -8.24 -12.67
N ASN A 199 -14.43 -7.98 -12.96
CA ASN A 199 -13.30 -8.83 -12.59
C ASN A 199 -12.61 -8.40 -11.30
N ASN A 200 -12.97 -7.24 -10.74
CA ASN A 200 -12.40 -6.75 -9.50
C ASN A 200 -13.08 -7.43 -8.31
N LEU A 201 -12.32 -8.19 -7.52
CA LEU A 201 -12.80 -8.87 -6.32
C LEU A 201 -13.45 -7.93 -5.29
N ASN A 202 -12.98 -6.68 -5.15
CA ASN A 202 -13.63 -5.72 -4.24
C ASN A 202 -15.05 -5.36 -4.71
N SER A 203 -15.34 -5.51 -6.01
CA SER A 203 -16.67 -5.30 -6.57
C SER A 203 -17.59 -6.51 -6.36
N MET A 204 -17.07 -7.73 -6.19
CA MET A 204 -17.88 -8.89 -5.77
C MET A 204 -18.46 -8.72 -4.35
N TYR A 205 -17.76 -8.02 -3.45
CA TYR A 205 -18.24 -7.71 -2.11
C TYR A 205 -19.12 -6.44 -2.05
N ASN A 206 -19.20 -5.66 -3.13
CA ASN A 206 -19.97 -4.43 -3.21
C ASN A 206 -20.81 -4.36 -4.50
N PRO A 207 -22.07 -4.85 -4.51
CA PRO A 207 -22.90 -4.91 -5.72
C PRO A 207 -23.21 -3.55 -6.36
N GLN A 208 -23.00 -2.44 -5.65
CA GLN A 208 -23.15 -1.08 -6.16
C GLN A 208 -22.01 -0.68 -7.11
N THR A 209 -20.80 -1.25 -6.97
CA THR A 209 -19.69 -0.97 -7.89
C THR A 209 -19.76 -1.85 -9.15
N LEU A 210 -20.33 -3.05 -9.06
CA LEU A 210 -20.60 -3.94 -10.21
C LEU A 210 -21.60 -3.35 -11.23
N THR A 211 -22.56 -2.56 -10.75
CA THR A 211 -23.67 -2.00 -11.54
C THR A 211 -23.40 -0.60 -12.10
N GLN A 212 -22.29 0.02 -11.73
CA GLN A 212 -21.95 1.38 -12.12
C GLN A 212 -21.37 1.44 -13.55
N SER A 213 -22.26 1.52 -14.54
CA SER A 213 -21.90 1.64 -15.97
C SER A 213 -21.58 3.07 -16.40
N THR A 214 -22.04 4.07 -15.64
CA THR A 214 -21.87 5.50 -15.98
C THR A 214 -20.51 6.01 -15.51
N ARG A 215 -19.63 6.27 -16.46
CA ARG A 215 -18.28 6.80 -16.23
C ARG A 215 -18.24 8.29 -16.54
N THR A 216 -18.45 9.11 -15.52
CA THR A 216 -18.27 10.56 -15.65
C THR A 216 -16.78 10.88 -15.49
N SER A 217 -16.14 11.29 -16.59
CA SER A 217 -14.83 11.94 -16.55
C SER A 217 -15.02 13.41 -16.88
N SER A 218 -14.50 14.30 -16.06
CA SER A 218 -14.56 15.74 -16.31
C SER A 218 -13.24 16.39 -15.95
N VAL A 219 -12.77 17.29 -16.81
CA VAL A 219 -11.55 18.08 -16.57
C VAL A 219 -11.93 19.53 -16.80
N SER A 220 -12.15 20.26 -15.71
CA SER A 220 -12.49 21.67 -15.80
C SER A 220 -11.29 22.55 -15.50
N TYR A 221 -11.09 23.55 -16.36
CA TYR A 221 -10.11 24.60 -16.16
C TYR A 221 -10.80 25.95 -16.28
N SER A 222 -10.65 26.78 -15.25
CA SER A 222 -11.17 28.15 -15.24
C SER A 222 -10.05 29.13 -14.99
N THR A 223 -10.02 30.22 -15.76
CA THR A 223 -9.08 31.32 -15.57
C THR A 223 -9.82 32.65 -15.63
N SER A 224 -9.53 33.56 -14.70
CA SER A 224 -10.12 34.91 -14.63
C SER A 224 -9.03 35.97 -14.77
N PHE A 225 -9.18 36.84 -15.77
CA PHE A 225 -8.24 37.92 -16.04
C PHE A 225 -8.71 39.17 -15.31
N SER A 226 -8.20 39.41 -14.10
CA SER A 226 -8.60 40.56 -13.27
C SER A 226 -8.35 41.92 -13.93
N SER A 227 -7.43 42.01 -14.89
CA SER A 227 -7.12 43.25 -15.62
C SER A 227 -8.13 43.58 -16.72
N ILE A 228 -8.89 42.60 -17.23
CA ILE A 228 -9.81 42.76 -18.37
C ILE A 228 -11.25 42.35 -17.99
N GLY A 229 -11.48 41.85 -16.78
CA GLY A 229 -12.81 41.45 -16.30
C GLY A 229 -13.39 40.23 -17.00
N MET A 230 -12.58 39.46 -17.73
CA MET A 230 -13.02 38.28 -18.49
C MET A 230 -12.70 36.98 -17.75
N SER A 231 -13.58 36.00 -17.86
CA SER A 231 -13.39 34.62 -17.36
C SER A 231 -13.50 33.62 -18.51
N LEU A 232 -12.52 32.74 -18.63
CA LEU A 232 -12.53 31.63 -19.58
C LEU A 232 -12.66 30.32 -18.80
N SER A 233 -13.67 29.51 -19.13
CA SER A 233 -13.89 28.19 -18.55
C SER A 233 -14.01 27.14 -19.65
N THR A 234 -13.29 26.03 -19.51
CA THR A 234 -13.37 24.85 -20.38
C THR A 234 -13.60 23.60 -19.53
N THR A 235 -14.27 22.60 -20.09
CA THR A 235 -14.73 21.36 -19.42
C THR A 235 -14.46 20.15 -20.29
#